data_AF-A0A8J5RQ94-F1
#
_entry.id   AF-A0A8J5RQ94-F1
#
_cell.length_a   1.000
_cell.length_b   1.000
_cell.length_c   1.000
_cell.angle_alpha   90.00
_cell.angle_beta   90.00
_cell.angle_gamma   90.00
#
_symmetry.space_group_name_H-M   'P 1'
#
loop_
_entity.id
_entity.type
_entity.pdbx_description
1 polymer ?
#
loop_
_entity_poly.entity_id
_entity_poly.type
_entity_poly.pdbx_seq_one_letter_code
_entity_poly.pdbx_strand_id
1 'polypeptide(L)'
;MLDMYDFNGDVWLCHSLQGQCYNFTAFEPAIDTLKELEAFLSENPTEIVTIFIEDYVHSPMGLSKVFTAADLMKYWYPISEMPTNGMDWPSVTDMVAKNHRLLVFTSDASKEASEGIAYQWSYLLENESGDPGITGSCPNRKESQPLNSRSASLFLQNYFPTIPVESEACKENSVGLPQMVETCYAAAGNRIPNFISVNFYMRSNGGGIFDVQDRINGLTLCGCNTIAACQSGAPAGSCKDTGAPNRTSSSVNGNVYSGTIEFKSHASSATSNTNIWSNFVGLLGLVLICQAVLIFQDLAFI
;
A
#
# COMPACT_ATOMS: atom_id res chain seq x y z
N MET A 1 6.95 -4.32 -2.81
CA MET A 1 7.19 -4.41 -4.25
C MET A 1 8.43 -5.26 -4.40
N LEU A 2 8.33 -6.32 -5.21
CA LEU A 2 9.39 -7.29 -5.41
C LEU A 2 9.65 -7.40 -6.89
N ASP A 3 10.88 -7.13 -7.29
CA ASP A 3 11.28 -7.27 -8.68
C ASP A 3 11.78 -8.71 -8.87
N MET A 4 11.04 -9.50 -9.64
CA MET A 4 11.28 -10.93 -9.77
C MET A 4 11.72 -11.30 -11.18
N TYR A 5 12.82 -12.04 -11.29
CA TYR A 5 13.43 -12.42 -12.57
C TYR A 5 13.73 -13.91 -12.61
N ASP A 6 13.74 -14.49 -13.81
CA ASP A 6 14.44 -15.76 -14.03
C ASP A 6 15.95 -15.54 -13.94
N PHE A 7 16.61 -16.24 -13.03
CA PHE A 7 18.07 -16.17 -12.87
C PHE A 7 18.62 -17.48 -12.30
N ASN A 8 19.76 -17.94 -12.82
CA ASN A 8 20.42 -19.18 -12.39
C ASN A 8 19.51 -20.43 -12.30
N GLY A 9 18.45 -20.47 -13.13
CA GLY A 9 17.51 -21.61 -13.18
C GLY A 9 16.34 -21.53 -12.20
N ASP A 10 16.26 -20.47 -11.40
CA ASP A 10 15.21 -20.22 -10.40
C ASP A 10 14.61 -18.80 -10.53
N VAL A 11 13.65 -18.46 -9.67
CA VAL A 11 13.12 -17.09 -9.53
C VAL A 11 13.90 -16.34 -8.45
N TRP A 12 14.43 -15.17 -8.79
CA TRP A 12 15.28 -14.36 -7.92
C TRP A 12 14.71 -12.95 -7.73
N LEU A 13 14.98 -12.39 -6.54
CA LEU A 13 14.88 -10.96 -6.32
C LEU A 13 16.08 -10.27 -6.96
N CYS A 14 15.82 -9.28 -7.79
CA CYS A 14 16.84 -8.60 -8.57
C CYS A 14 16.35 -7.22 -8.96
N HIS A 15 17.21 -6.20 -9.00
CA HIS A 15 16.84 -4.88 -9.49
C HIS A 15 17.76 -4.52 -10.65
N SER A 16 17.25 -4.60 -11.87
CA SER A 16 18.09 -4.66 -13.06
C SER A 16 17.49 -3.95 -14.27
N LEU A 17 18.27 -3.87 -15.35
CA LEU A 17 17.89 -3.17 -16.57
C LEU A 17 17.51 -4.15 -17.68
N GLN A 18 16.58 -3.74 -18.55
CA GLN A 18 16.20 -4.46 -19.77
C GLN A 18 15.58 -5.85 -19.51
N GLY A 19 14.99 -6.07 -18.34
CA GLY A 19 14.33 -7.33 -18.01
C GLY A 19 15.30 -8.52 -17.86
N GLN A 20 16.58 -8.26 -17.57
CA GLN A 20 17.58 -9.31 -17.36
C GLN A 20 18.25 -9.14 -16.02
N CYS A 21 18.33 -10.21 -15.23
CA CYS A 21 19.09 -10.23 -13.99
C CYS A 21 20.55 -10.62 -14.23
N TYR A 22 21.47 -9.97 -13.52
CA TYR A 22 22.91 -10.23 -13.58
C TYR A 22 23.44 -10.54 -12.18
N ASN A 23 24.61 -11.20 -12.09
CA ASN A 23 25.23 -11.52 -10.80
C ASN A 23 25.42 -10.31 -9.87
N PHE A 24 25.59 -9.10 -10.41
CA PHE A 24 25.80 -7.88 -9.61
C PHE A 24 24.49 -7.13 -9.28
N THR A 25 23.37 -7.51 -9.91
CA THR A 25 22.03 -6.96 -9.64
C THR A 25 21.13 -7.94 -8.89
N ALA A 26 21.52 -9.22 -8.84
CA ALA A 26 20.84 -10.26 -8.08
C ALA A 26 21.07 -10.08 -6.58
N PHE A 27 20.00 -10.19 -5.79
CA PHE A 27 20.07 -10.14 -4.33
C PHE A 27 20.06 -11.55 -3.74
N GLU A 28 18.95 -12.26 -3.89
CA GLU A 28 18.75 -13.60 -3.35
C GLU A 28 17.64 -14.35 -4.10
N PRO A 29 17.57 -15.69 -3.97
CA PRO A 29 16.43 -16.47 -4.44
C PRO A 29 15.13 -15.98 -3.80
N ALA A 30 14.08 -15.79 -4.60
CA ALA A 30 12.80 -15.26 -4.09
C ALA A 30 12.15 -16.20 -3.05
N ILE A 31 12.47 -17.50 -3.10
CA ILE A 31 11.97 -18.48 -2.13
C ILE A 31 12.35 -18.16 -0.69
N ASP A 32 13.49 -17.53 -0.45
CA ASP A 32 13.97 -17.25 0.91
C ASP A 32 13.13 -16.12 1.54
N THR A 33 12.97 -15.00 0.84
CA THR A 33 12.07 -13.90 1.27
C THR A 33 10.62 -14.37 1.40
N LEU A 34 10.13 -15.20 0.47
CA LEU A 34 8.75 -15.71 0.53
C LEU A 34 8.53 -16.64 1.74
N LYS A 35 9.54 -17.38 2.20
CA LYS A 35 9.47 -18.16 3.44
C LYS A 35 9.44 -17.28 4.69
N GLU A 36 10.13 -16.15 4.68
CA GLU A 36 10.00 -15.16 5.77
C GLU A 36 8.57 -14.61 5.86
N LEU A 37 7.96 -14.34 4.70
CA LEU A 37 6.54 -13.93 4.65
C LEU A 37 5.59 -15.03 5.14
N GLU A 38 5.87 -16.29 4.82
CA GLU A 38 5.08 -17.42 5.33
C GLU A 38 5.17 -17.50 6.85
N ALA A 39 6.39 -17.44 7.40
CA ALA A 39 6.61 -17.45 8.84
C ALA A 39 5.87 -16.30 9.52
N PHE A 40 5.95 -15.08 8.96
CA PHE A 40 5.23 -13.92 9.46
C PHE A 40 3.70 -14.13 9.46
N LEU A 41 3.12 -14.57 8.34
CA LEU A 41 1.67 -14.80 8.25
C LEU A 41 1.20 -15.95 9.15
N SER A 42 2.05 -16.93 9.41
CA SER A 42 1.80 -18.04 10.34
C SER A 42 1.76 -17.58 11.79
N GLU A 43 2.73 -16.74 12.20
CA GLU A 43 2.82 -16.18 13.55
C GLU A 43 1.78 -15.09 13.81
N ASN A 44 1.30 -14.41 12.76
CA ASN A 44 0.41 -13.27 12.85
C ASN A 44 -0.92 -13.54 12.11
N PRO A 45 -1.89 -14.26 12.75
CA PRO A 45 -3.08 -14.78 12.07
C PRO A 45 -4.09 -13.71 11.64
N THR A 46 -3.96 -12.48 12.14
CA THR A 46 -4.83 -11.34 11.79
C THR A 46 -4.23 -10.41 10.74
N GLU A 47 -2.96 -10.61 10.40
CA GLU A 47 -2.25 -9.73 9.48
C GLU A 47 -2.47 -10.14 8.04
N ILE A 48 -2.42 -9.13 7.15
CA ILE A 48 -2.58 -9.27 5.71
C ILE A 48 -1.36 -8.65 5.04
N VAL A 49 -0.85 -9.35 4.02
CA VAL A 49 0.26 -8.90 3.20
C VAL A 49 -0.22 -8.69 1.76
N THR A 50 0.22 -7.58 1.15
CA THR A 50 0.04 -7.33 -0.28
C THR A 50 1.41 -7.26 -0.95
N ILE A 51 1.61 -8.04 -2.00
CA ILE A 51 2.82 -8.05 -2.82
C ILE A 51 2.49 -7.48 -4.20
N PHE A 52 3.32 -6.56 -4.66
CA PHE A 52 3.34 -6.07 -6.04
C PHE A 52 4.62 -6.60 -6.67
N ILE A 53 4.50 -7.38 -7.74
CA ILE A 53 5.63 -7.98 -8.45
C ILE A 53 5.90 -7.17 -9.71
N GLU A 54 7.08 -6.56 -9.80
CA GLU A 54 7.62 -6.14 -11.08
C GLU A 54 8.19 -7.37 -11.77
N ASP A 55 7.44 -7.88 -12.75
CA ASP A 55 7.54 -9.26 -13.22
C ASP A 55 8.38 -9.37 -14.51
N TYR A 56 9.51 -10.04 -14.37
CA TYR A 56 10.41 -10.43 -15.45
C TYR A 56 10.64 -11.96 -15.46
N VAL A 57 9.69 -12.74 -14.92
CA VAL A 57 9.73 -14.20 -14.88
C VAL A 57 9.04 -14.76 -16.13
N HIS A 58 9.82 -15.33 -17.04
CA HIS A 58 9.35 -15.95 -18.28
C HIS A 58 9.19 -17.47 -18.19
N SER A 59 9.82 -18.10 -17.20
CA SER A 59 9.72 -19.54 -16.99
C SER A 59 8.26 -19.96 -16.77
N PRO A 60 7.80 -21.06 -17.41
CA PRO A 60 6.41 -21.50 -17.28
C PRO A 60 6.07 -21.83 -15.83
N MET A 61 5.03 -21.15 -15.32
CA MET A 61 4.56 -21.28 -13.94
C MET A 61 5.61 -20.87 -12.89
N GLY A 62 6.57 -20.02 -13.23
CA GLY A 62 7.69 -19.68 -12.35
C GLY A 62 7.24 -19.09 -11.02
N LEU A 63 6.32 -18.12 -11.06
CA LEU A 63 5.81 -17.46 -9.86
C LEU A 63 4.96 -18.40 -9.00
N SER A 64 3.94 -19.02 -9.60
CA SER A 64 3.05 -19.95 -8.90
C SER A 64 3.80 -21.13 -8.27
N LYS A 65 4.87 -21.64 -8.92
CA LYS A 65 5.76 -22.66 -8.33
C LYS A 65 6.49 -22.15 -7.10
N VAL A 66 7.10 -20.96 -7.16
CA VAL A 66 7.87 -20.44 -6.01
C VAL A 66 6.96 -20.09 -4.83
N PHE A 67 5.77 -19.52 -5.06
CA PHE A 67 4.76 -19.30 -4.01
C PHE A 67 4.23 -20.61 -3.41
N THR A 68 4.04 -21.65 -4.22
CA THR A 68 3.65 -22.99 -3.74
C THR A 68 4.76 -23.61 -2.90
N ALA A 69 6.02 -23.50 -3.34
CA ALA A 69 7.17 -24.01 -2.61
C ALA A 69 7.41 -23.29 -1.28
N ALA A 70 7.00 -22.01 -1.19
CA ALA A 70 7.00 -21.22 0.03
C ALA A 70 5.81 -21.52 0.96
N ASP A 71 4.90 -22.41 0.59
CA ASP A 71 3.65 -22.72 1.32
C ASP A 71 2.72 -21.50 1.55
N LEU A 72 2.79 -20.50 0.65
CA LEU A 72 1.99 -19.28 0.74
C LEU A 72 0.59 -19.40 0.13
N MET A 73 0.35 -20.42 -0.71
CA MET A 73 -0.93 -20.59 -1.40
C MET A 73 -2.12 -20.77 -0.45
N LYS A 74 -1.87 -21.23 0.80
CA LYS A 74 -2.90 -21.35 1.84
C LYS A 74 -3.46 -20.00 2.32
N TYR A 75 -2.75 -18.89 2.06
CA TYR A 75 -3.17 -17.53 2.39
C TYR A 75 -3.71 -16.75 1.18
N TRP A 76 -3.62 -17.33 -0.02
CA TRP A 76 -3.81 -16.63 -1.28
C TRP A 76 -5.24 -16.10 -1.46
N TYR A 77 -5.36 -14.81 -1.81
CA TYR A 77 -6.63 -14.24 -2.22
C TYR A 77 -6.90 -14.60 -3.70
N PRO A 78 -7.95 -15.38 -4.02
CA PRO A 78 -8.18 -15.84 -5.39
C PRO A 78 -8.78 -14.75 -6.28
N ILE A 79 -8.31 -14.66 -7.53
CA ILE A 79 -8.80 -13.68 -8.53
C ILE A 79 -10.32 -13.76 -8.77
N SER A 80 -10.91 -14.95 -8.63
CA SER A 80 -12.35 -15.17 -8.79
C SER A 80 -13.21 -14.47 -7.74
N GLU A 81 -12.62 -14.08 -6.61
CA GLU A 81 -13.29 -13.33 -5.53
C GLU A 81 -12.83 -11.86 -5.46
N MET A 82 -11.92 -11.43 -6.35
CA MET A 82 -11.45 -10.04 -6.35
C MET A 82 -12.52 -9.12 -6.96
N PRO A 83 -12.80 -7.97 -6.34
CA PRO A 83 -13.77 -7.04 -6.88
C PRO A 83 -13.27 -6.44 -8.19
N THR A 84 -14.19 -6.26 -9.13
CA THR A 84 -13.94 -5.61 -10.42
C THR A 84 -14.92 -4.46 -10.60
N ASN A 85 -14.69 -3.59 -11.59
CA ASN A 85 -15.57 -2.47 -11.92
C ASN A 85 -15.76 -1.47 -10.75
N GLY A 86 -14.71 -1.27 -9.97
CA GLY A 86 -14.69 -0.31 -8.86
C GLY A 86 -15.52 -0.72 -7.64
N MET A 87 -15.93 -1.99 -7.56
CA MET A 87 -16.60 -2.52 -6.37
C MET A 87 -15.67 -2.50 -5.15
N ASP A 88 -16.28 -2.45 -3.98
CA ASP A 88 -15.57 -2.47 -2.71
C ASP A 88 -14.87 -3.81 -2.48
N TRP A 89 -13.68 -3.74 -1.87
CA TRP A 89 -12.98 -4.91 -1.36
C TRP A 89 -13.66 -5.42 -0.10
N PRO A 90 -13.58 -6.73 0.20
CA PRO A 90 -14.08 -7.25 1.46
C PRO A 90 -13.44 -6.54 2.65
N SER A 91 -14.15 -6.55 3.78
CA SER A 91 -13.53 -6.11 5.01
C SER A 91 -12.38 -7.03 5.37
N VAL A 92 -11.45 -6.51 6.15
CA VAL A 92 -10.28 -7.28 6.54
C VAL A 92 -10.59 -8.35 7.55
N THR A 93 -11.62 -8.13 8.36
CA THR A 93 -12.24 -9.17 9.16
C THR A 93 -12.69 -10.34 8.30
N ASP A 94 -13.33 -10.08 7.15
CA ASP A 94 -13.79 -11.14 6.24
C ASP A 94 -12.61 -11.84 5.54
N MET A 95 -11.59 -11.08 5.14
CA MET A 95 -10.36 -11.63 4.57
C MET A 95 -9.66 -12.57 5.55
N VAL A 96 -9.48 -12.14 6.80
CA VAL A 96 -8.89 -12.95 7.88
C VAL A 96 -9.75 -14.18 8.17
N ALA A 97 -11.08 -14.03 8.27
CA ALA A 97 -11.98 -15.15 8.53
C ALA A 97 -11.94 -16.24 7.45
N LYS A 98 -11.69 -15.87 6.19
CA LYS A 98 -11.48 -16.81 5.08
C LYS A 98 -10.03 -17.26 4.91
N ASN A 99 -9.10 -16.75 5.71
CA ASN A 99 -7.66 -16.90 5.54
C ASN A 99 -7.13 -16.40 4.17
N HIS A 100 -7.83 -15.46 3.51
CA HIS A 100 -7.39 -14.78 2.29
C HIS A 100 -6.51 -13.58 2.65
N ARG A 101 -5.34 -13.87 3.23
CA ARG A 101 -4.44 -12.88 3.86
C ARG A 101 -3.23 -12.49 3.03
N LEU A 102 -3.12 -13.00 1.81
CA LEU A 102 -2.08 -12.66 0.86
C LEU A 102 -2.70 -12.20 -0.47
N LEU A 103 -2.56 -10.92 -0.80
CA LEU A 103 -2.84 -10.42 -2.15
C LEU A 103 -1.53 -10.34 -2.94
N VAL A 104 -1.55 -10.81 -4.18
CA VAL A 104 -0.39 -10.72 -5.06
C VAL A 104 -0.83 -10.17 -6.41
N PHE A 105 -0.20 -9.07 -6.80
CA PHE A 105 -0.36 -8.42 -8.09
C PHE A 105 0.93 -8.54 -8.89
N THR A 106 0.81 -8.64 -10.21
CA THR A 106 1.94 -8.69 -11.15
C THR A 106 1.78 -7.63 -12.24
N SER A 107 2.91 -7.09 -12.71
CA SER A 107 2.98 -6.17 -13.85
C SER A 107 2.84 -6.85 -15.21
N ASP A 108 2.88 -8.19 -15.31
CA ASP A 108 2.66 -8.93 -16.56
C ASP A 108 1.22 -9.45 -16.67
N ALA A 109 0.45 -8.87 -17.59
CA ALA A 109 -0.94 -9.23 -17.84
C ALA A 109 -1.16 -10.71 -18.20
N SER A 110 -0.14 -11.38 -18.75
CA SER A 110 -0.24 -12.79 -19.15
C SER A 110 -0.37 -13.74 -17.96
N LYS A 111 0.08 -13.32 -16.78
CA LYS A 111 0.09 -14.12 -15.55
C LYS A 111 -1.28 -14.34 -14.94
N GLU A 112 -2.24 -13.47 -15.20
CA GLU A 112 -3.60 -13.66 -14.71
C GLU A 112 -4.24 -14.91 -15.35
N ALA A 113 -4.10 -15.05 -16.66
CA ALA A 113 -4.63 -16.21 -17.38
C ALA A 113 -3.79 -17.48 -17.19
N SER A 114 -2.46 -17.34 -17.10
CA SER A 114 -1.55 -18.50 -17.07
C SER A 114 -1.29 -19.04 -15.67
N GLU A 115 -1.18 -18.17 -14.66
CA GLU A 115 -0.78 -18.51 -13.29
C GLU A 115 -1.85 -18.15 -12.24
N GLY A 116 -2.91 -17.43 -12.63
CA GLY A 116 -3.95 -16.98 -11.70
C GLY A 116 -3.52 -15.83 -10.78
N ILE A 117 -2.51 -15.05 -11.19
CA ILE A 117 -1.98 -13.90 -10.43
C ILE A 117 -2.57 -12.62 -11.00
N ALA A 118 -3.16 -11.79 -10.14
CA ALA A 118 -3.90 -10.61 -10.54
C ALA A 118 -3.02 -9.61 -11.34
N TYR A 119 -3.45 -9.24 -12.55
CA TYR A 119 -2.79 -8.18 -13.28
C TYR A 119 -3.06 -6.85 -12.58
N GLN A 120 -2.00 -6.21 -12.07
CA GLN A 120 -2.05 -5.03 -11.20
C GLN A 120 -3.07 -3.98 -11.69
N TRP A 121 -2.91 -3.50 -12.92
CA TRP A 121 -3.70 -2.40 -13.46
C TRP A 121 -5.14 -2.76 -13.87
N SER A 122 -5.57 -4.02 -13.68
CA SER A 122 -7.00 -4.39 -13.68
C SER A 122 -7.71 -3.99 -12.38
N TYR A 123 -6.98 -3.91 -11.26
CA TYR A 123 -7.56 -3.78 -9.91
C TYR A 123 -7.20 -2.47 -9.19
N LEU A 124 -6.14 -1.79 -9.64
CA LEU A 124 -5.70 -0.53 -9.06
C LEU A 124 -5.38 0.54 -10.08
N LEU A 125 -5.47 1.79 -9.62
CA LEU A 125 -4.91 2.95 -10.29
C LEU A 125 -3.53 3.23 -9.72
N GLU A 126 -2.66 3.82 -10.54
CA GLU A 126 -1.29 4.11 -10.13
C GLU A 126 -0.75 5.38 -10.82
N ASN A 127 -0.08 6.25 -10.05
CA ASN A 127 0.64 7.38 -10.62
C ASN A 127 2.07 7.00 -11.04
N GLU A 128 2.66 7.78 -11.93
CA GLU A 128 4.03 7.57 -12.41
C GLU A 128 5.01 7.35 -11.25
N SER A 129 5.97 6.46 -11.47
CA SER A 129 7.07 6.19 -10.55
C SER A 129 8.31 7.03 -10.89
N GLY A 130 9.28 7.10 -9.98
CA GLY A 130 10.54 7.80 -10.21
C GLY A 130 10.37 9.32 -10.32
N ASP A 131 11.32 9.96 -11.00
CA ASP A 131 11.31 11.43 -11.17
C ASP A 131 10.00 11.99 -11.78
N PRO A 132 9.37 11.33 -12.77
CA PRO A 132 8.04 11.73 -13.26
C PRO A 132 6.92 11.69 -12.21
N GLY A 133 7.07 10.86 -11.17
CA GLY A 133 6.12 10.68 -10.07
C GLY A 133 6.19 11.72 -8.96
N ILE A 134 7.31 12.45 -8.86
CA ILE A 134 7.56 13.42 -7.79
C ILE A 134 7.46 14.87 -8.27
N THR A 135 6.78 15.09 -9.40
CA THR A 135 6.59 16.43 -9.99
C THR A 135 5.58 17.27 -9.18
N GLY A 136 5.28 18.50 -9.60
CA GLY A 136 4.17 19.26 -9.00
C GLY A 136 2.77 18.74 -9.36
N SER A 137 2.67 17.66 -10.13
CA SER A 137 1.43 17.01 -10.55
C SER A 137 1.47 15.51 -10.24
N CYS A 138 0.31 14.84 -10.37
CA CYS A 138 0.19 13.39 -10.16
C CYS A 138 -0.28 12.70 -11.45
N PRO A 139 0.61 12.52 -12.45
CA PRO A 139 0.25 11.84 -13.70
C PRO A 139 0.05 10.34 -13.47
N ASN A 140 -0.92 9.72 -14.14
CA ASN A 140 -1.05 8.26 -14.12
C ASN A 140 0.07 7.58 -14.91
N ARG A 141 0.45 6.35 -14.51
CA ARG A 141 1.27 5.47 -15.34
C ARG A 141 0.57 5.17 -16.67
N LYS A 142 1.36 4.88 -17.70
CA LYS A 142 0.85 4.46 -19.01
C LYS A 142 0.00 3.19 -18.94
N GLU A 143 0.39 2.23 -18.11
CA GLU A 143 -0.30 0.95 -17.94
C GLU A 143 -1.60 1.11 -17.13
N SER A 144 -1.65 2.12 -16.26
CA SER A 144 -2.80 2.46 -15.44
C SER A 144 -3.86 3.23 -16.23
N GLN A 145 -5.13 3.01 -15.88
CA GLN A 145 -6.21 3.93 -16.25
C GLN A 145 -5.99 5.32 -15.62
N PRO A 146 -6.65 6.38 -16.12
CA PRO A 146 -6.63 7.70 -15.48
C PRO A 146 -6.98 7.62 -14.00
N LEU A 147 -6.33 8.41 -13.14
CA LEU A 147 -6.50 8.32 -11.68
C LEU A 147 -7.93 8.60 -11.21
N ASN A 148 -8.72 9.35 -11.98
CA ASN A 148 -10.12 9.62 -11.68
C ASN A 148 -11.08 8.52 -12.20
N SER A 149 -10.55 7.45 -12.81
CA SER A 149 -11.35 6.30 -13.23
C SER A 149 -12.04 5.64 -12.03
N ARG A 150 -13.21 5.07 -12.29
CA ARG A 150 -13.98 4.29 -11.33
C ARG A 150 -14.03 2.80 -11.68
N SER A 151 -13.24 2.35 -12.64
CA SER A 151 -13.11 0.93 -13.00
C SER A 151 -12.37 0.10 -11.95
N ALA A 152 -11.54 0.75 -11.12
CA ALA A 152 -10.80 0.18 -10.01
C ALA A 152 -11.11 0.96 -8.73
N SER A 153 -11.07 0.28 -7.58
CA SER A 153 -11.31 0.87 -6.26
C SER A 153 -10.01 1.13 -5.49
N LEU A 154 -8.92 0.41 -5.79
CA LEU A 154 -7.62 0.63 -5.17
C LEU A 154 -6.82 1.72 -5.88
N PHE A 155 -5.97 2.41 -5.11
CA PHE A 155 -5.01 3.37 -5.60
C PHE A 155 -3.65 3.18 -4.92
N LEU A 156 -2.61 2.94 -5.74
CA LEU A 156 -1.20 2.92 -5.35
C LEU A 156 -0.56 4.25 -5.75
N GLN A 157 -0.08 4.99 -4.75
CA GLN A 157 0.66 6.22 -4.97
C GLN A 157 2.17 6.00 -4.90
N ASN A 158 2.89 6.26 -5.99
CA ASN A 158 4.34 6.31 -6.01
C ASN A 158 4.86 7.71 -5.63
N TYR A 159 5.84 7.78 -4.74
CA TYR A 159 6.56 9.01 -4.42
C TYR A 159 8.02 8.72 -4.06
N PHE A 160 8.86 8.58 -5.08
CA PHE A 160 10.29 8.35 -4.92
C PHE A 160 11.03 8.80 -6.19
N PRO A 161 12.26 9.34 -6.09
CA PRO A 161 13.07 9.64 -7.27
C PRO A 161 13.55 8.37 -7.95
N THR A 162 13.94 8.48 -9.23
CA THR A 162 14.41 7.34 -10.02
C THR A 162 15.68 6.73 -9.45
N ILE A 163 16.57 7.57 -8.91
CA ILE A 163 17.83 7.13 -8.30
C ILE A 163 17.63 7.12 -6.77
N PRO A 164 17.58 5.93 -6.16
CA PRO A 164 17.34 5.80 -4.74
C PRO A 164 18.63 6.05 -3.97
N VAL A 165 18.68 7.14 -3.20
CA VAL A 165 19.82 7.49 -2.36
C VAL A 165 19.43 7.40 -0.89
N GLU A 166 19.90 6.37 -0.19
CA GLU A 166 19.49 6.08 1.20
C GLU A 166 19.72 7.27 2.16
N SER A 167 20.81 8.01 1.99
CA SER A 167 21.09 9.19 2.82
C SER A 167 20.08 10.34 2.62
N GLU A 168 19.36 10.36 1.50
CA GLU A 168 18.34 11.37 1.16
C GLU A 168 16.93 10.95 1.60
N ALA A 169 16.73 9.71 2.08
CA ALA A 169 15.41 9.18 2.46
C ALA A 169 14.65 10.08 3.44
N CYS A 170 15.35 10.72 4.39
CA CYS A 170 14.73 11.66 5.33
C CYS A 170 14.13 12.88 4.61
N LYS A 171 14.81 13.40 3.58
CA LYS A 171 14.35 14.55 2.79
C LYS A 171 13.19 14.14 1.88
N GLU A 172 13.31 12.99 1.23
CA GLU A 172 12.30 12.45 0.32
C GLU A 172 11.00 12.12 1.07
N ASN A 173 11.08 11.42 2.20
CA ASN A 173 9.91 10.93 2.92
C ASN A 173 9.30 11.95 3.89
N SER A 174 9.71 13.23 3.84
CA SER A 174 9.26 14.26 4.79
C SER A 174 8.36 15.32 4.15
N VAL A 175 8.91 16.46 3.75
CA VAL A 175 8.10 17.66 3.46
C VAL A 175 7.25 17.48 2.21
N GLY A 176 7.84 16.97 1.12
CA GLY A 176 7.22 16.88 -0.20
C GLY A 176 6.09 15.85 -0.30
N LEU A 177 6.23 14.74 0.41
CA LEU A 177 5.31 13.61 0.36
C LEU A 177 3.85 13.99 0.73
N PRO A 178 3.58 14.69 1.86
CA PRO A 178 2.27 15.24 2.19
C PRO A 178 1.61 16.04 1.06
N GLN A 179 2.35 16.95 0.41
CA GLN A 179 1.77 17.77 -0.67
C GLN A 179 1.49 16.93 -1.91
N MET A 180 2.32 15.91 -2.18
CA MET A 180 2.02 14.99 -3.28
C MET A 180 0.77 14.17 -2.99
N VAL A 181 0.58 13.69 -1.75
CA VAL A 181 -0.63 12.96 -1.37
C VAL A 181 -1.89 13.81 -1.61
N GLU A 182 -1.88 15.10 -1.26
CA GLU A 182 -2.99 16.00 -1.57
C GLU A 182 -3.20 16.18 -3.09
N THR A 183 -2.10 16.32 -3.83
CA THR A 183 -2.10 16.48 -5.28
C THR A 183 -2.71 15.25 -5.96
N CYS A 184 -2.28 14.07 -5.55
CA CYS A 184 -2.78 12.79 -6.05
C CYS A 184 -4.23 12.53 -5.63
N TYR A 185 -4.63 12.89 -4.41
CA TYR A 185 -6.02 12.83 -3.98
C TYR A 185 -6.94 13.65 -4.89
N ALA A 186 -6.54 14.89 -5.21
CA ALA A 186 -7.29 15.74 -6.12
C ALA A 186 -7.35 15.13 -7.55
N ALA A 187 -6.22 14.66 -8.06
CA ALA A 187 -6.13 14.01 -9.38
C ALA A 187 -6.96 12.71 -9.46
N ALA A 188 -7.05 11.96 -8.36
CA ALA A 188 -7.82 10.72 -8.26
C ALA A 188 -9.33 10.93 -8.04
N GLY A 189 -9.78 12.19 -8.13
CA GLY A 189 -11.17 12.55 -7.92
C GLY A 189 -11.61 12.31 -6.47
N ASN A 190 -10.83 12.80 -5.51
CA ASN A 190 -11.07 12.69 -4.06
C ASN A 190 -10.95 11.26 -3.52
N ARG A 191 -10.06 10.46 -4.10
CA ARG A 191 -9.73 9.12 -3.58
C ARG A 191 -8.42 9.17 -2.83
N ILE A 192 -8.45 8.76 -1.57
CA ILE A 192 -7.26 8.60 -0.75
C ILE A 192 -6.51 7.35 -1.23
N PRO A 193 -5.16 7.39 -1.38
CA PRO A 193 -4.39 6.21 -1.74
C PRO A 193 -4.52 5.11 -0.68
N ASN A 194 -4.67 3.86 -1.13
CA ASN A 194 -4.65 2.68 -0.27
C ASN A 194 -3.22 2.26 0.07
N PHE A 195 -2.29 2.56 -0.84
CA PHE A 195 -0.89 2.25 -0.71
C PHE A 195 -0.04 3.44 -1.12
N ILE A 196 1.08 3.65 -0.42
CA ILE A 196 2.09 4.63 -0.78
C ILE A 196 3.43 3.89 -0.91
N SER A 197 4.10 4.02 -2.06
CA SER A 197 5.46 3.54 -2.27
C SER A 197 6.45 4.68 -2.12
N VAL A 198 7.48 4.47 -1.31
CA VAL A 198 8.61 5.38 -1.09
C VAL A 198 9.91 4.58 -0.97
N ASN A 199 11.04 5.23 -1.23
CA ASN A 199 12.35 4.63 -0.97
C ASN A 199 12.66 4.58 0.53
N PHE A 200 13.27 3.49 1.00
CA PHE A 200 13.91 3.35 2.32
C PHE A 200 13.03 3.80 3.50
N TYR A 201 11.75 3.38 3.53
CA TYR A 201 10.80 3.85 4.56
C TYR A 201 11.31 3.59 5.99
N MET A 202 12.08 2.51 6.22
CA MET A 202 12.70 2.16 7.50
C MET A 202 13.68 3.21 8.05
N ARG A 203 14.14 4.15 7.20
CA ARG A 203 14.95 5.29 7.63
C ARG A 203 14.15 6.36 8.37
N SER A 204 12.82 6.28 8.34
CA SER A 204 11.92 7.17 9.07
C SER A 204 11.74 6.67 10.51
N ASN A 205 11.71 7.59 11.48
CA ASN A 205 11.64 7.27 12.92
C ASN A 205 10.24 7.50 13.53
N GLY A 206 9.19 7.29 12.74
CA GLY A 206 7.78 7.49 13.14
C GLY A 206 7.16 8.82 12.70
N GLY A 207 7.95 9.75 12.15
CA GLY A 207 7.46 10.89 11.37
C GLY A 207 7.44 10.61 9.85
N GLY A 208 7.32 11.67 9.04
CA GLY A 208 7.40 11.56 7.58
C GLY A 208 6.30 10.66 7.01
N ILE A 209 6.69 9.63 6.25
CA ILE A 209 5.77 8.63 5.68
C ILE A 209 4.82 8.02 6.72
N PHE A 210 5.26 7.78 7.96
CA PHE A 210 4.39 7.20 8.99
C PHE A 210 3.32 8.19 9.50
N ASP A 211 3.64 9.49 9.56
CA ASP A 211 2.65 10.55 9.87
C ASP A 211 1.66 10.71 8.71
N VAL A 212 2.14 10.64 7.46
CA VAL A 212 1.27 10.63 6.27
C VAL A 212 0.31 9.43 6.31
N GLN A 213 0.83 8.23 6.61
CA GLN A 213 0.05 7.01 6.73
C GLN A 213 -1.02 7.10 7.83
N ASP A 214 -0.66 7.58 9.03
CA ASP A 214 -1.61 7.76 10.13
C ASP A 214 -2.75 8.73 9.75
N ARG A 215 -2.41 9.81 9.04
CA ARG A 215 -3.41 10.80 8.60
C ARG A 215 -4.38 10.25 7.57
N ILE A 216 -3.88 9.64 6.50
CA ILE A 216 -4.75 9.09 5.45
C ILE A 216 -5.67 7.99 5.99
N ASN A 217 -5.17 7.21 6.96
CA ASN A 217 -5.94 6.17 7.62
C ASN A 217 -6.99 6.73 8.57
N GLY A 218 -6.66 7.74 9.39
CA GLY A 218 -7.64 8.40 10.24
C GLY A 218 -8.83 8.96 9.43
N LEU A 219 -8.51 9.56 8.28
CA LEU A 219 -9.53 10.15 7.40
C LEU A 219 -10.39 9.08 6.74
N THR A 220 -9.77 8.01 6.25
CA THR A 220 -10.48 6.91 5.60
C THR A 220 -11.34 6.12 6.58
N LEU A 221 -10.84 5.84 7.78
CA LEU A 221 -11.51 5.01 8.78
C LEU A 221 -12.62 5.75 9.53
N CYS A 222 -12.41 7.01 9.89
CA CYS A 222 -13.31 7.73 10.78
C CYS A 222 -13.45 9.22 10.47
N GLY A 223 -12.89 9.72 9.37
CA GLY A 223 -12.96 11.14 9.00
C GLY A 223 -12.14 12.08 9.91
N CYS A 224 -11.18 11.55 10.67
CA CYS A 224 -10.33 12.35 11.56
C CYS A 224 -8.92 12.49 11.04
N ASN A 225 -8.22 13.54 11.48
CA ASN A 225 -6.86 13.82 11.00
C ASN A 225 -5.82 12.75 11.36
N THR A 226 -6.11 11.87 12.32
CA THR A 226 -5.22 10.79 12.77
C THR A 226 -6.06 9.62 13.25
N ILE A 227 -5.49 8.42 13.31
CA ILE A 227 -6.19 7.26 13.86
C ILE A 227 -6.41 7.42 15.36
N ALA A 228 -5.46 8.03 16.07
CA ALA A 228 -5.56 8.30 17.50
C ALA A 228 -6.76 9.20 17.87
N ALA A 229 -7.26 9.99 16.91
CA ALA A 229 -8.44 10.81 17.08
C ALA A 229 -9.76 10.08 16.79
N CYS A 230 -9.72 8.87 16.23
CA CYS A 230 -10.91 8.06 15.99
C CYS A 230 -11.55 7.59 17.31
N GLN A 231 -12.89 7.57 17.33
CA GLN A 231 -13.68 7.10 18.45
C GLN A 231 -14.53 5.91 18.03
N SER A 232 -14.35 4.77 18.71
CA SER A 232 -15.13 3.56 18.42
C SER A 232 -16.62 3.79 18.61
N GLY A 233 -17.42 3.43 17.61
CA GLY A 233 -18.89 3.59 17.61
C GLY A 233 -19.38 5.03 17.38
N ALA A 234 -18.49 6.01 17.25
CA ALA A 234 -18.88 7.39 16.93
C ALA A 234 -19.10 7.58 15.42
N PRO A 235 -19.96 8.54 15.01
CA PRO A 235 -20.09 8.91 13.60
C PRO A 235 -18.77 9.46 13.04
N ALA A 236 -18.54 9.25 11.74
CA ALA A 236 -17.37 9.81 11.05
C ALA A 236 -17.29 11.35 11.23
N GLY A 237 -16.08 11.86 11.46
CA GLY A 237 -15.79 13.26 11.79
C GLY A 237 -15.94 13.62 13.28
N SER A 238 -16.41 12.70 14.12
CA SER A 238 -16.51 12.91 15.57
C SER A 238 -15.16 12.62 16.25
N CYS A 239 -14.22 13.56 16.13
CA CYS A 239 -12.83 13.35 16.53
C CYS A 239 -12.57 13.67 18.00
N LYS A 240 -11.77 12.83 18.67
CA LYS A 240 -11.26 13.11 20.00
C LYS A 240 -10.25 14.26 19.92
N ASP A 241 -10.29 15.18 20.88
CA ASP A 241 -9.19 16.11 21.10
C ASP A 241 -7.96 15.32 21.58
N THR A 242 -7.01 15.15 20.67
CA THR A 242 -5.75 14.45 20.94
C THR A 242 -4.65 15.41 21.40
N GLY A 243 -4.95 16.70 21.52
CA GLY A 243 -3.94 17.76 21.60
C GLY A 243 -3.15 17.86 20.29
N ALA A 244 -2.46 18.99 20.08
CA ALA A 244 -1.51 19.06 18.97
C ALA A 244 -0.41 17.99 19.19
N PRO A 245 0.03 17.26 18.15
CA PRO A 245 1.11 16.30 18.29
C PRO A 245 2.30 16.98 18.96
N ASN A 246 2.85 16.31 19.99
CA ASN A 246 3.88 16.84 20.87
C ASN A 246 5.14 17.16 20.04
N ARG A 247 5.28 18.43 19.65
CA ARG A 247 6.43 18.94 18.91
C ARG A 247 7.64 18.88 19.84
N THR A 248 8.40 17.79 19.82
CA THR A 248 9.75 17.82 20.39
C THR A 248 10.57 18.83 19.61
N SER A 249 10.72 20.00 20.21
CA SER A 249 11.72 21.01 19.91
C SER A 249 13.11 20.39 20.11
N SER A 250 13.63 19.70 19.10
CA SER A 250 15.07 19.58 18.90
C SER A 250 15.49 20.74 18.01
N SER A 251 16.02 21.79 18.62
CA SER A 251 16.60 22.91 17.90
C SER A 251 17.81 22.42 17.10
N VAL A 252 17.61 22.20 15.81
CA VAL A 252 18.70 22.17 14.83
C VAL A 252 18.30 23.18 13.78
N ASN A 253 19.15 24.18 13.56
CA ASN A 253 18.95 25.27 12.59
C ASN A 253 18.61 24.70 11.21
N GLY A 254 17.33 24.73 10.87
CA GLY A 254 16.78 24.31 9.59
C GLY A 254 15.27 24.44 9.66
N ASN A 255 14.67 25.17 8.73
CA ASN A 255 13.23 25.44 8.74
C ASN A 255 12.44 24.13 8.61
N VAL A 256 11.97 23.59 9.73
CA VAL A 256 10.98 22.50 9.75
C VAL A 256 9.61 23.11 9.47
N TYR A 257 9.23 23.08 8.19
CA TYR A 257 7.84 23.35 7.79
C TYR A 257 7.01 22.09 8.00
N SER A 258 6.11 22.13 8.98
CA SER A 258 5.08 21.11 9.19
C SER A 258 3.89 21.47 8.29
N GLY A 259 3.71 20.73 7.20
CA GLY A 259 2.51 20.82 6.38
C GLY A 259 1.35 20.05 7.05
N THR A 260 0.20 20.70 7.20
CA THR A 260 -1.06 20.00 7.42
C THR A 260 -1.49 19.39 6.10
N ILE A 261 -1.85 18.10 6.11
CA ILE A 261 -2.61 17.52 5.00
C ILE A 261 -4.07 17.84 5.30
N GLU A 262 -4.65 18.79 4.58
CA GLU A 262 -6.05 19.21 4.78
C GLU A 262 -6.87 18.81 3.56
N PHE A 263 -7.37 17.58 3.57
CA PHE A 263 -8.32 17.15 2.54
C PHE A 263 -9.65 17.86 2.79
N LYS A 264 -10.11 18.65 1.82
CA LYS A 264 -11.44 19.26 1.86
C LYS A 264 -12.51 18.19 1.65
N SER A 265 -12.97 17.54 2.71
CA SER A 265 -14.16 16.68 2.66
C SER A 265 -15.40 17.56 2.51
N HIS A 266 -16.15 17.40 1.42
CA HIS A 266 -17.51 17.95 1.35
C HIS A 266 -18.44 16.99 2.08
N ALA A 267 -19.21 17.49 3.05
CA ALA A 267 -20.15 16.69 3.82
C ALA A 267 -21.19 16.04 2.89
N SER A 268 -21.21 14.71 2.87
CA SER A 268 -22.25 13.93 2.20
C SER A 268 -23.59 14.21 2.86
N SER A 269 -24.59 14.63 2.09
CA SER A 269 -25.96 14.86 2.56
C SER A 269 -26.55 13.57 3.13
N ALA A 270 -26.82 13.56 4.44
CA ALA A 270 -27.48 12.46 5.14
C ALA A 270 -28.92 12.29 4.62
N THR A 271 -29.22 11.15 4.02
CA THR A 271 -30.60 10.67 3.86
C THR A 271 -30.96 9.83 5.07
N SER A 272 -31.83 10.38 5.92
CA SER A 272 -32.44 9.69 7.04
C SER A 272 -33.30 8.52 6.56
N ASN A 273 -33.10 7.33 7.12
CA ASN A 273 -34.20 6.40 7.33
C ASN A 273 -33.98 5.62 8.63
N THR A 274 -34.87 5.89 9.58
CA THR A 274 -35.01 5.21 10.86
C THR A 274 -35.69 3.86 10.67
N ASN A 275 -35.19 2.79 11.31
CA ASN A 275 -35.96 1.98 12.26
C ASN A 275 -35.09 0.92 12.97
N ILE A 276 -35.41 0.74 14.26
CA ILE A 276 -34.68 0.07 15.34
C ILE A 276 -35.17 -1.40 15.45
N TRP A 277 -34.33 -2.39 15.80
CA TRP A 277 -34.24 -3.19 17.06
C TRP A 277 -33.54 -4.52 16.66
N SER A 278 -32.65 -5.22 17.38
CA SER A 278 -32.14 -5.14 18.76
C SER A 278 -31.04 -6.20 18.98
N ASN A 279 -30.12 -5.91 19.91
CA ASN A 279 -29.33 -6.78 20.81
C ASN A 279 -28.36 -7.83 20.25
N PHE A 280 -27.06 -7.58 20.43
CA PHE A 280 -26.14 -8.53 21.09
C PHE A 280 -25.03 -7.75 21.83
N VAL A 281 -24.96 -7.93 23.15
CA VAL A 281 -23.85 -7.46 23.98
C VAL A 281 -22.79 -8.54 23.97
N GLY A 282 -21.65 -8.26 23.32
CA GLY A 282 -20.44 -9.06 23.41
C GLY A 282 -19.28 -8.12 23.73
N LEU A 283 -18.85 -8.11 24.99
CA LEU A 283 -17.59 -7.49 25.40
C LEU A 283 -16.44 -8.33 24.82
N LEU A 284 -15.81 -7.84 23.76
CA LEU A 284 -14.40 -8.11 23.48
C LEU A 284 -13.76 -6.78 23.10
N GLY A 285 -12.80 -6.34 23.92
CA GLY A 285 -11.93 -5.23 23.56
C GLY A 285 -11.12 -5.64 22.33
N LEU A 286 -11.56 -5.18 21.16
CA LEU A 286 -10.76 -5.25 19.94
C LEU A 286 -9.67 -4.19 20.03
N VAL A 287 -8.42 -4.64 20.02
CA VAL A 287 -7.28 -3.81 19.66
C VAL A 287 -7.49 -3.41 18.20
N LEU A 288 -7.67 -2.11 17.95
CA LEU A 288 -7.60 -1.53 16.62
C LEU A 288 -6.18 -1.76 16.09
N ILE A 289 -6.02 -2.68 15.13
CA ILE A 289 -4.82 -2.76 14.32
C ILE A 289 -5.15 -2.00 13.02
N CYS A 290 -4.43 -0.90 12.84
CA CYS A 290 -4.52 0.00 11.70
C CYS A 290 -4.16 -0.72 10.42
N GLN A 291 -4.97 -0.53 9.39
CA GLN A 291 -4.64 -0.96 8.05
C GLN A 291 -4.22 0.24 7.20
N ALA A 292 -2.93 0.29 6.89
CA ALA A 292 -2.47 0.47 5.52
C ALA A 292 -1.25 -0.43 5.36
N VAL A 293 -1.24 -1.21 4.29
CA VAL A 293 -0.07 -1.98 3.91
C VAL A 293 0.93 -0.99 3.32
N LEU A 294 2.07 -0.82 3.97
CA LEU A 294 3.22 -0.19 3.33
C LEU A 294 3.67 -1.11 2.21
N ILE A 295 3.76 -0.59 0.99
CA ILE A 295 4.44 -1.31 -0.07
C ILE A 295 5.92 -1.07 0.13
N PHE A 296 6.62 -2.13 0.51
CA PHE A 296 8.06 -2.08 0.74
C PHE A 296 8.79 -2.05 -0.60
N GLN A 297 9.39 -0.92 -0.95
CA GLN A 297 10.46 -0.86 -1.94
C GLN A 297 11.76 -0.64 -1.15
N ASP A 298 12.20 -1.69 -0.46
CA ASP A 298 13.42 -1.65 0.38
C ASP A 298 14.69 -2.03 -0.38
N LEU A 299 14.59 -2.39 -1.66
CA LEU A 299 15.71 -2.94 -2.41
C LEU A 299 15.96 -2.16 -3.69
N ALA A 300 16.65 -1.04 -3.53
CA ALA A 300 17.47 -0.52 -4.60
C ALA A 300 18.78 0.00 -4.00
N PHE A 301 19.80 -0.86 -4.04
CA PHE A 301 21.18 -0.43 -3.89
C PHE A 301 21.97 -0.88 -5.13
N ILE A 302 22.51 0.15 -5.79
CA ILE A 302 23.37 0.21 -6.99
C ILE A 302 22.61 0.40 -8.32
#